data_AF-A0A7D4FUC5-F1
#
_entry.id   AF-A0A7D4FUC5-F1
#
_cell.length_a   1.000
_cell.length_b   1.000
_cell.length_c   1.000
_cell.angle_alpha   90.00
_cell.angle_beta   90.00
_cell.angle_gamma   90.00
#
_symmetry.space_group_name_H-M   'P 1'
#
loop_
_entity.id
_entity.type
_entity.pdbx_description
1 polymer ?
#
loop_
_entity_poly.entity_id
_entity_poly.type
_entity_poly.pdbx_seq_one_letter_code
_entity_poly.pdbx_strand_id
1 'polypeptide(L)'
;MKKILLLLVAMFAFIGNINAQTWNMVVTHKDGTVQVIKASDVKNVTFQLPDQNADQVIIKELYTTGVPIENDPKNFFQMDKGFILYNNGGKTAVISNLAIGMLDPYNAHSGANAWYSTGATEPSYVSQGWVPAACGIWYFPNSLIIEPYSQVVICCMGAIDNTKTYPQSINYANKDYYTMYDPESGFKNPKYYPTPADVIPTNQYLKAVEYGQGNAWPLSVTSPGFFIFQTKNTTPATFANDASNITYAPGKALNKINAVLKVPTDWIIDGVEVYEKINESKSKKRFGSDVDAGYVKQTIKLGHSVYRNVDAEATKKIEGNTAKLVYNYKYGTDPSGIDAEASMKNGAKIVYMDTNNSTSDFHERKQFSLRDK
;
A
#
# COMPACT_ATOMS: atom_id res chain seq x y z
N MET A 1 -10.59 36.50 -19.70
CA MET A 1 -11.87 35.76 -19.72
C MET A 1 -11.61 34.27 -19.95
N LYS A 2 -11.04 33.57 -18.95
CA LYS A 2 -10.74 32.13 -19.01
C LYS A 2 -10.75 31.64 -17.57
N LYS A 3 -11.94 31.32 -17.04
CA LYS A 3 -12.11 30.61 -15.76
C LYS A 3 -13.56 30.24 -15.40
N ILE A 4 -14.54 30.52 -16.26
CA ILE A 4 -15.95 30.18 -16.00
C ILE A 4 -16.55 29.61 -17.29
N LEU A 5 -16.34 28.32 -17.55
CA LEU A 5 -17.15 27.60 -18.56
C LEU A 5 -17.24 26.08 -18.33
N LEU A 6 -16.52 25.50 -17.35
CA LEU A 6 -16.68 24.07 -17.04
C LEU A 6 -17.77 23.75 -16.00
N LEU A 7 -18.41 24.77 -15.41
CA LEU A 7 -19.40 24.58 -14.33
C LEU A 7 -20.87 24.74 -14.77
N LEU A 8 -21.15 25.09 -16.03
CA LEU A 8 -22.53 25.45 -16.45
C LEU A 8 -23.27 24.43 -17.32
N VAL A 9 -22.63 23.34 -17.77
CA VAL A 9 -23.30 22.37 -18.69
C VAL A 9 -23.85 21.14 -17.97
N ALA A 10 -23.41 20.84 -16.74
CA ALA A 10 -23.87 19.67 -16.00
C ALA A 10 -25.22 19.87 -15.26
N MET A 11 -25.74 21.10 -15.14
CA MET A 11 -26.89 21.40 -14.27
C MET A 11 -28.24 21.61 -14.99
N PHE A 12 -28.32 21.51 -16.32
CA PHE A 12 -29.57 21.81 -17.06
C PHE A 12 -30.27 20.61 -17.71
N ALA A 13 -29.97 19.37 -17.32
CA ALA A 13 -30.64 18.19 -17.89
C ALA A 13 -31.60 17.47 -16.92
N PHE A 14 -32.08 18.15 -15.87
CA PHE A 14 -33.21 17.63 -15.09
C PHE A 14 -34.25 18.72 -14.91
N ILE A 15 -35.49 18.36 -15.26
CA ILE A 15 -36.75 19.14 -15.16
C ILE A 15 -37.11 19.90 -16.44
N GLY A 16 -37.81 19.20 -17.33
CA GLY A 16 -38.58 19.80 -18.43
C GLY A 16 -38.89 18.79 -19.53
N ASN A 17 -40.03 18.09 -19.42
CA ASN A 17 -40.59 17.26 -20.49
C ASN A 17 -40.95 18.16 -21.70
N ILE A 18 -40.05 18.29 -22.69
CA ILE A 18 -40.36 18.78 -24.03
C ILE A 18 -39.50 18.01 -25.03
N ASN A 19 -40.13 17.09 -25.76
CA ASN A 19 -39.59 16.25 -26.85
C ASN A 19 -38.48 15.26 -26.47
N ALA A 20 -38.60 14.03 -26.96
CA ALA A 20 -37.58 12.99 -26.91
C ALA A 20 -36.38 13.34 -27.82
N GLN A 21 -35.76 14.50 -27.62
CA GLN A 21 -34.48 14.81 -28.22
C GLN A 21 -33.42 13.95 -27.52
N THR A 22 -32.97 12.93 -28.23
CA THR A 22 -31.79 12.16 -27.86
C THR A 22 -30.58 13.05 -28.10
N TRP A 23 -30.01 13.55 -27.00
CA TRP A 23 -28.77 14.32 -27.06
C TRP A 23 -27.59 13.38 -27.31
N ASN A 24 -26.61 13.86 -28.06
CA ASN A 24 -25.32 13.18 -28.19
C ASN A 24 -24.28 13.97 -27.40
N MET A 25 -23.41 13.26 -26.69
CA MET A 25 -22.15 13.81 -26.23
C MET A 25 -21.20 13.89 -27.42
N VAL A 26 -20.71 15.08 -27.72
CA VAL A 26 -19.76 15.33 -28.81
C VAL A 26 -18.42 15.71 -28.20
N VAL A 27 -17.40 14.89 -28.47
CA VAL A 27 -16.00 15.14 -28.08
C VAL A 27 -15.22 15.50 -29.33
N THR A 28 -14.80 16.76 -29.43
CA THR A 28 -13.91 17.21 -30.52
C THR A 28 -12.47 17.15 -30.05
N HIS A 29 -11.67 16.32 -30.69
CA HIS A 29 -10.25 16.15 -30.40
C HIS A 29 -9.43 17.31 -30.98
N LYS A 30 -8.20 17.46 -30.49
CA LYS A 30 -7.27 18.53 -30.91
C LYS A 30 -6.91 18.47 -32.40
N ASP A 31 -6.94 17.29 -33.00
CA ASP A 31 -6.71 17.07 -34.43
C ASP A 31 -7.95 17.33 -35.30
N GLY A 32 -9.07 17.76 -34.69
CA GLY A 32 -10.33 18.04 -35.37
C GLY A 32 -11.23 16.81 -35.55
N THR A 33 -10.79 15.61 -35.15
CA THR A 33 -11.65 14.43 -35.16
C THR A 33 -12.78 14.58 -34.14
N VAL A 34 -13.96 14.04 -34.46
CA VAL A 34 -15.15 14.17 -33.65
C VAL A 34 -15.63 12.78 -33.25
N GLN A 35 -15.72 12.53 -31.95
CA GLN A 35 -16.39 11.37 -31.39
C GLN A 35 -17.81 11.76 -30.96
N VAL A 36 -18.81 11.06 -31.48
CA VAL A 36 -20.22 11.26 -31.13
C VAL A 36 -20.70 10.04 -30.35
N ILE A 37 -21.07 10.23 -29.09
CA ILE A 37 -21.54 9.19 -28.19
C ILE A 37 -22.99 9.50 -27.84
N LYS A 38 -23.90 8.54 -28.03
CA LYS A 38 -25.30 8.74 -27.63
C LYS A 38 -25.35 8.97 -26.12
N ALA A 39 -26.05 10.00 -25.66
CA ALA A 39 -26.13 10.25 -24.22
C ALA A 39 -26.76 9.07 -23.45
N SER A 40 -27.60 8.26 -24.10
CA SER A 40 -28.14 7.01 -23.54
C SER A 40 -27.07 5.97 -23.17
N ASP A 41 -25.91 6.05 -23.81
CA ASP A 41 -24.82 5.09 -23.66
C ASP A 41 -23.75 5.61 -22.67
N VAL A 42 -23.88 6.87 -22.23
CA VAL A 42 -22.96 7.52 -21.27
C VAL A 42 -23.49 7.36 -19.86
N LYS A 43 -22.83 6.52 -19.06
CA LYS A 43 -23.12 6.40 -17.62
C LYS A 43 -22.54 7.58 -16.82
N ASN A 44 -21.33 8.03 -17.14
CA ASN A 44 -20.63 9.14 -16.50
C ASN A 44 -19.51 9.71 -17.42
N VAL A 45 -19.02 10.91 -17.10
CA VAL A 45 -17.84 11.52 -17.74
C VAL A 45 -16.88 11.97 -16.65
N THR A 46 -15.63 11.53 -16.72
CA THR A 46 -14.58 11.86 -15.76
C THR A 46 -13.32 12.32 -16.48
N PHE A 47 -12.60 13.25 -15.87
CA PHE A 47 -11.27 13.66 -16.29
C PHE A 47 -10.28 13.18 -15.25
N GLN A 48 -9.25 12.46 -15.69
CA GLN A 48 -8.19 11.95 -14.82
C GLN A 48 -6.84 12.29 -15.42
N LEU A 49 -5.86 12.57 -14.55
CA LEU A 49 -4.48 12.67 -14.97
C LEU A 49 -4.01 11.30 -15.47
N PRO A 50 -3.23 11.23 -16.56
CA PRO A 50 -2.62 9.98 -16.98
C PRO A 50 -1.66 9.49 -15.89
N ASP A 51 -1.48 8.18 -15.81
CA ASP A 51 -0.47 7.58 -14.95
C ASP A 51 0.91 8.12 -15.31
N GLN A 52 1.67 8.47 -14.29
CA GLN A 52 3.01 9.05 -14.44
C GLN A 52 3.81 8.85 -13.16
N ASN A 53 5.11 8.59 -13.32
CA ASN A 53 6.09 8.56 -12.23
C ASN A 53 5.74 7.56 -11.10
N ALA A 54 5.02 6.48 -11.40
CA ALA A 54 4.65 5.47 -10.40
C ALA A 54 5.88 4.75 -9.83
N ASP A 55 6.95 4.64 -10.63
CA ASP A 55 8.27 4.11 -10.28
C ASP A 55 9.00 4.92 -9.21
N GLN A 56 8.55 6.15 -8.91
CA GLN A 56 9.13 6.96 -7.83
C GLN A 56 8.50 6.66 -6.46
N VAL A 57 7.39 5.90 -6.41
CA VAL A 57 6.65 5.68 -5.17
C VAL A 57 7.10 4.39 -4.49
N ILE A 58 7.47 4.53 -3.23
CA ILE A 58 8.02 3.45 -2.39
C ILE A 58 7.27 3.33 -1.06
N ILE A 59 7.38 2.17 -0.44
CA ILE A 59 7.01 1.90 0.95
C ILE A 59 8.12 2.49 1.83
N LYS A 60 7.86 3.66 2.41
CA LYS A 60 8.77 4.32 3.34
C LYS A 60 8.80 3.61 4.70
N GLU A 61 7.64 3.17 5.17
CA GLU A 61 7.52 2.58 6.50
C GLU A 61 6.35 1.60 6.56
N LEU A 62 6.56 0.46 7.22
CA LEU A 62 5.53 -0.56 7.44
C LEU A 62 5.45 -0.88 8.94
N TYR A 63 4.25 -0.76 9.51
CA TYR A 63 3.95 -1.00 10.91
C TYR A 63 2.97 -2.17 11.06
N THR A 64 3.44 -3.29 11.62
CA THR A 64 2.64 -4.52 11.78
C THR A 64 2.73 -5.19 13.14
N THR A 65 3.61 -4.71 14.02
CA THR A 65 4.02 -5.47 15.23
C THR A 65 3.00 -5.42 16.37
N GLY A 66 2.12 -4.42 16.38
CA GLY A 66 1.24 -4.11 17.50
C GLY A 66 1.99 -3.55 18.72
N VAL A 67 1.22 -3.19 19.76
CA VAL A 67 1.67 -2.55 21.01
C VAL A 67 1.22 -3.35 22.24
N PRO A 68 1.91 -3.25 23.38
CA PRO A 68 1.49 -3.98 24.57
C PRO A 68 0.16 -3.44 25.10
N ILE A 69 -0.66 -4.31 25.70
CA ILE A 69 -1.88 -3.88 26.40
C ILE A 69 -1.51 -3.53 27.83
N GLU A 70 -1.91 -2.34 28.27
CA GLU A 70 -1.70 -1.89 29.64
C GLU A 70 -2.39 -2.86 30.62
N ASN A 71 -1.69 -3.26 31.67
CA ASN A 71 -2.16 -4.24 32.67
C ASN A 71 -2.42 -5.67 32.14
N ASP A 72 -2.05 -5.99 30.89
CA ASP A 72 -2.10 -7.36 30.34
C ASP A 72 -0.82 -7.67 29.53
N PRO A 73 0.31 -7.96 30.21
CA PRO A 73 1.60 -8.19 29.55
C PRO A 73 1.66 -9.48 28.71
N LYS A 74 0.64 -10.36 28.82
CA LYS A 74 0.57 -11.60 28.02
C LYS A 74 0.00 -11.34 26.63
N ASN A 75 -0.86 -10.33 26.51
CA ASN A 75 -1.52 -9.95 25.26
C ASN A 75 -0.98 -8.62 24.72
N PHE A 76 -1.30 -8.35 23.46
CA PHE A 76 -0.90 -7.13 22.77
C PHE A 76 -1.99 -6.75 21.76
N PHE A 77 -2.12 -5.46 21.50
CA PHE A 77 -3.06 -4.92 20.52
C PHE A 77 -2.36 -4.86 19.16
N GLN A 78 -2.95 -5.48 18.15
CA GLN A 78 -2.37 -5.62 16.81
C GLN A 78 -3.28 -5.10 15.70
N MET A 79 -4.38 -4.45 16.06
CA MET A 79 -5.37 -3.92 15.11
C MET A 79 -5.11 -2.43 14.83
N ASP A 80 -3.84 -2.02 14.82
CA ASP A 80 -3.36 -0.67 14.55
C ASP A 80 -2.34 -0.61 13.40
N LYS A 81 -2.32 -1.63 12.56
CA LYS A 81 -1.35 -1.75 11.48
C LYS A 81 -1.56 -0.67 10.42
N GLY A 82 -0.46 -0.24 9.82
CA GLY A 82 -0.48 0.75 8.76
C GLY A 82 0.85 0.81 8.03
N PHE A 83 0.89 1.59 6.96
CA PHE A 83 2.11 1.85 6.21
C PHE A 83 2.07 3.26 5.62
N ILE A 84 3.23 3.70 5.15
CA ILE A 84 3.42 5.01 4.55
C ILE A 84 4.01 4.81 3.16
N LEU A 85 3.33 5.36 2.16
CA LEU A 85 3.90 5.50 0.83
C LEU A 85 4.55 6.88 0.70
N TYR A 86 5.67 6.93 0.01
CA TYR A 86 6.43 8.15 -0.21
C TYR A 86 6.76 8.29 -1.69
N ASN A 87 6.56 9.48 -2.24
CA ASN A 87 7.10 9.82 -3.55
C ASN A 87 8.56 10.23 -3.39
N ASN A 88 9.46 9.31 -3.75
CA ASN A 88 10.89 9.43 -3.60
C ASN A 88 11.55 10.34 -4.66
N GLY A 89 10.75 10.90 -5.57
CA GLY A 89 11.24 11.69 -6.70
C GLY A 89 10.76 13.14 -6.72
N GLY A 90 11.30 13.88 -7.70
CA GLY A 90 11.05 15.30 -7.90
C GLY A 90 9.82 15.66 -8.72
N LYS A 91 9.00 14.67 -9.12
CA LYS A 91 7.81 14.87 -9.98
C LYS A 91 6.57 14.30 -9.31
N THR A 92 5.40 14.89 -9.56
CA THR A 92 4.13 14.36 -9.04
C THR A 92 3.89 12.95 -9.58
N ALA A 93 3.61 12.01 -8.69
CA ALA A 93 3.21 10.65 -9.03
C ALA A 93 1.69 10.59 -9.16
N VAL A 94 1.20 9.97 -10.24
CA VAL A 94 -0.22 9.65 -10.44
C VAL A 94 -0.29 8.16 -10.74
N ILE A 95 -0.98 7.41 -9.88
CA ILE A 95 -1.01 5.96 -9.94
C ILE A 95 -2.46 5.48 -9.88
N SER A 96 -3.02 5.18 -11.05
CA SER A 96 -4.29 4.46 -11.18
C SER A 96 -4.08 2.98 -10.91
N ASN A 97 -5.13 2.27 -10.48
CA ASN A 97 -5.08 0.82 -10.25
C ASN A 97 -3.99 0.35 -9.27
N LEU A 98 -3.59 1.21 -8.33
CA LEU A 98 -2.65 0.83 -7.28
C LEU A 98 -3.32 -0.16 -6.32
N ALA A 99 -2.66 -1.30 -6.13
CA ALA A 99 -3.10 -2.39 -5.29
C ALA A 99 -2.01 -2.80 -4.28
N ILE A 100 -2.44 -3.48 -3.23
CA ILE A 100 -1.63 -3.94 -2.12
C ILE A 100 -1.82 -5.44 -1.98
N GLY A 101 -0.71 -6.15 -1.86
CA GLY A 101 -0.65 -7.58 -1.66
C GLY A 101 0.19 -7.98 -0.46
N MET A 102 -0.02 -9.22 -0.05
CA MET A 102 0.78 -9.93 0.95
C MET A 102 1.11 -11.29 0.37
N LEU A 103 2.35 -11.75 0.56
CA LEU A 103 2.81 -13.03 0.04
C LEU A 103 2.27 -14.24 0.82
N ASP A 104 2.04 -15.34 0.10
CA ASP A 104 1.94 -16.68 0.67
C ASP A 104 3.35 -17.34 0.79
N PRO A 105 3.65 -18.06 1.89
CA PRO A 105 2.87 -18.14 3.13
C PRO A 105 2.87 -16.82 3.89
N TYR A 106 1.82 -16.57 4.70
CA TYR A 106 1.69 -15.35 5.51
C TYR A 106 2.90 -15.10 6.42
N ASN A 107 3.52 -16.16 6.94
CA ASN A 107 4.69 -16.09 7.81
C ASN A 107 5.90 -16.72 7.12
N ALA A 108 7.02 -16.00 7.07
CA ALA A 108 8.25 -16.47 6.42
C ALA A 108 8.84 -17.72 7.08
N HIS A 109 8.62 -17.90 8.38
CA HIS A 109 9.11 -19.04 9.17
C HIS A 109 8.17 -20.26 9.15
N SER A 110 7.19 -20.29 8.24
CA SER A 110 6.31 -21.45 8.09
C SER A 110 7.10 -22.69 7.67
N GLY A 111 7.15 -23.70 8.55
CA GLY A 111 7.79 -24.99 8.25
C GLY A 111 7.11 -25.79 7.12
N ALA A 112 5.91 -25.36 6.71
CA ALA A 112 5.12 -25.97 5.63
C ALA A 112 5.04 -25.08 4.38
N ASN A 113 6.11 -24.32 4.08
CA ASN A 113 6.20 -23.52 2.86
C ASN A 113 6.28 -24.43 1.62
N ALA A 114 5.12 -24.68 1.02
CA ALA A 114 4.93 -25.60 -0.11
C ALA A 114 5.52 -25.08 -1.43
N TRP A 115 5.95 -23.82 -1.50
CA TRP A 115 6.58 -23.26 -2.69
C TRP A 115 8.04 -23.69 -2.84
N TYR A 116 8.66 -24.20 -1.78
CA TYR A 116 10.01 -24.77 -1.79
C TYR A 116 9.95 -26.29 -1.92
N SER A 117 10.62 -26.83 -2.93
CA SER A 117 10.98 -28.25 -2.98
C SER A 117 12.24 -28.53 -2.15
N THR A 118 12.52 -29.81 -1.88
CA THR A 118 13.72 -30.23 -1.15
C THR A 118 14.98 -29.73 -1.86
N GLY A 119 15.82 -28.98 -1.15
CA GLY A 119 17.08 -28.43 -1.68
C GLY A 119 16.95 -27.14 -2.49
N ALA A 120 15.73 -26.62 -2.72
CA ALA A 120 15.54 -25.37 -3.43
C ALA A 120 16.05 -24.16 -2.62
N THR A 121 16.73 -23.24 -3.32
CA THR A 121 17.22 -21.97 -2.77
C THR A 121 16.23 -20.82 -2.94
N GLU A 122 15.21 -21.01 -3.78
CA GLU A 122 14.16 -20.03 -4.06
C GLU A 122 12.78 -20.69 -4.19
N PRO A 123 11.68 -19.94 -4.03
CA PRO A 123 10.33 -20.44 -4.31
C PRO A 123 10.13 -20.75 -5.80
N SER A 124 9.41 -21.84 -6.10
CA SER A 124 9.12 -22.32 -7.46
C SER A 124 8.44 -21.32 -8.42
N TYR A 125 7.81 -20.27 -7.90
CA TYR A 125 7.16 -19.22 -8.71
C TYR A 125 8.12 -18.13 -9.20
N VAL A 126 9.30 -17.99 -8.57
CA VAL A 126 10.24 -16.89 -8.90
C VAL A 126 10.69 -16.99 -10.36
N SER A 127 11.14 -18.17 -10.80
CA SER A 127 11.52 -18.43 -12.21
C SER A 127 10.37 -18.28 -13.22
N GLN A 128 9.12 -18.18 -12.75
CA GLN A 128 7.94 -17.99 -13.60
C GLN A 128 7.51 -16.52 -13.68
N GLY A 129 8.19 -15.60 -12.99
CA GLY A 129 7.93 -14.15 -13.09
C GLY A 129 6.65 -13.68 -12.41
N TRP A 130 6.25 -14.31 -11.30
CA TRP A 130 5.09 -13.87 -10.50
C TRP A 130 5.26 -14.18 -9.01
N VAL A 131 4.45 -13.53 -8.16
CA VAL A 131 4.38 -13.77 -6.71
C VAL A 131 2.97 -14.15 -6.26
N PRO A 132 2.80 -15.00 -5.22
CA PRO A 132 1.48 -15.42 -4.73
C PRO A 132 0.93 -14.39 -3.74
N ALA A 133 -0.03 -13.55 -4.17
CA ALA A 133 -0.79 -12.74 -3.24
C ALA A 133 -1.82 -13.61 -2.49
N ALA A 134 -1.81 -13.56 -1.17
CA ALA A 134 -2.57 -14.46 -0.31
C ALA A 134 -3.85 -13.81 0.23
N CYS A 135 -4.92 -14.61 0.36
CA CYS A 135 -6.23 -14.26 0.94
C CYS A 135 -7.07 -13.21 0.17
N GLY A 136 -6.44 -12.15 -0.32
CA GLY A 136 -7.12 -11.05 -0.99
C GLY A 136 -6.14 -9.94 -1.31
N ILE A 137 -6.59 -9.00 -2.12
CA ILE A 137 -5.88 -7.74 -2.37
C ILE A 137 -6.72 -6.57 -1.91
N TRP A 138 -6.05 -5.49 -1.55
CA TRP A 138 -6.66 -4.17 -1.35
C TRP A 138 -6.25 -3.24 -2.48
N TYR A 139 -7.07 -2.27 -2.83
CA TYR A 139 -6.74 -1.35 -3.91
C TYR A 139 -7.40 0.02 -3.75
N PHE A 140 -6.75 1.03 -4.32
CA PHE A 140 -7.29 2.38 -4.38
C PHE A 140 -8.40 2.43 -5.44
N PRO A 141 -9.62 2.89 -5.11
CA PRO A 141 -10.71 2.96 -6.08
C PRO A 141 -10.53 4.07 -7.12
N ASN A 142 -9.66 5.04 -6.82
CA ASN A 142 -9.31 6.17 -7.69
C ASN A 142 -7.78 6.27 -7.79
N SER A 143 -7.27 7.00 -8.78
CA SER A 143 -5.84 7.27 -8.90
C SER A 143 -5.30 7.96 -7.65
N LEU A 144 -4.20 7.44 -7.10
CA LEU A 144 -3.48 8.07 -6.02
C LEU A 144 -2.55 9.14 -6.58
N ILE A 145 -2.60 10.34 -6.02
CA ILE A 145 -1.71 11.45 -6.40
C ILE A 145 -0.80 11.76 -5.20
N ILE A 146 0.52 11.69 -5.41
CA ILE A 146 1.50 12.03 -4.38
C ILE A 146 2.45 13.09 -4.92
N GLU A 147 2.48 14.26 -4.27
CA GLU A 147 3.39 15.33 -4.64
C GLU A 147 4.87 14.96 -4.41
N PRO A 148 5.81 15.61 -5.12
CA PRO A 148 7.24 15.36 -4.95
C PRO A 148 7.66 15.37 -3.48
N TYR A 149 8.45 14.38 -3.07
CA TYR A 149 9.00 14.27 -1.70
C TYR A 149 7.96 14.32 -0.58
N SER A 150 6.73 13.89 -0.87
CA SER A 150 5.59 13.88 0.06
C SER A 150 5.13 12.45 0.36
N GLN A 151 4.34 12.30 1.41
CA GLN A 151 3.88 10.99 1.89
C GLN A 151 2.37 10.91 2.01
N VAL A 152 1.85 9.69 1.92
CA VAL A 152 0.47 9.35 2.29
C VAL A 152 0.47 8.20 3.29
N VAL A 153 -0.44 8.26 4.25
CA VAL A 153 -0.59 7.25 5.29
C VAL A 153 -1.79 6.37 4.96
N ILE A 154 -1.61 5.06 5.09
CA ILE A 154 -2.67 4.07 4.90
C ILE A 154 -2.80 3.24 6.18
N CYS A 155 -3.97 3.31 6.80
CA CYS A 155 -4.37 2.42 7.88
C CYS A 155 -4.81 1.07 7.29
N CYS A 156 -4.21 -0.03 7.73
CA CYS A 156 -4.60 -1.38 7.30
C CYS A 156 -5.78 -1.94 8.10
N MET A 157 -5.94 -1.51 9.35
CA MET A 157 -6.96 -1.95 10.28
C MET A 157 -7.02 -1.00 11.48
N GLY A 158 -8.21 -0.83 12.06
CA GLY A 158 -8.45 0.05 13.20
C GLY A 158 -8.29 1.53 12.87
N ALA A 159 -8.96 2.02 11.82
CA ALA A 159 -8.91 3.40 11.35
C ALA A 159 -9.67 4.39 12.26
N ILE A 160 -9.30 4.40 13.53
CA ILE A 160 -9.85 5.21 14.61
C ILE A 160 -8.69 5.82 15.43
N ASP A 161 -9.02 6.61 16.45
CA ASP A 161 -8.06 7.00 17.46
C ASP A 161 -7.85 5.87 18.47
N ASN A 162 -6.93 4.94 18.15
CA ASN A 162 -6.62 3.82 19.04
C ASN A 162 -5.93 4.26 20.34
N THR A 163 -5.36 5.47 20.39
CA THR A 163 -4.64 5.96 21.57
C THR A 163 -5.54 6.18 22.77
N LYS A 164 -6.85 6.34 22.54
CA LYS A 164 -7.87 6.44 23.60
C LYS A 164 -8.01 5.15 24.42
N THR A 165 -7.73 3.99 23.82
CA THR A 165 -7.82 2.69 24.50
C THR A 165 -6.44 2.10 24.76
N TYR A 166 -5.50 2.30 23.83
CA TYR A 166 -4.15 1.76 23.89
C TYR A 166 -3.16 2.93 23.72
N PRO A 167 -2.69 3.58 24.81
CA PRO A 167 -1.91 4.82 24.73
C PRO A 167 -0.62 4.75 23.92
N GLN A 168 -0.08 3.54 23.70
CA GLN A 168 1.11 3.31 22.87
C GLN A 168 0.79 3.06 21.38
N SER A 169 -0.49 2.98 21.01
CA SER A 169 -0.97 2.74 19.65
C SER A 169 -0.99 4.03 18.81
N ILE A 170 -1.69 3.97 17.67
CA ILE A 170 -1.70 5.00 16.63
C ILE A 170 -3.07 5.68 16.56
N ASN A 171 -3.04 7.00 16.46
CA ASN A 171 -4.22 7.77 16.11
C ASN A 171 -4.34 7.89 14.59
N TYR A 172 -5.26 7.14 13.99
CA TYR A 172 -5.56 7.22 12.56
C TYR A 172 -6.72 8.16 12.23
N ALA A 173 -7.33 8.82 13.22
CA ALA A 173 -8.41 9.78 12.99
C ALA A 173 -7.87 11.09 12.38
N ASN A 174 -7.55 11.05 11.09
CA ASN A 174 -7.00 12.15 10.32
C ASN A 174 -7.60 12.18 8.91
N LYS A 175 -8.08 13.35 8.49
CA LYS A 175 -8.75 13.57 7.19
C LYS A 175 -7.89 13.32 5.96
N ASP A 176 -6.57 13.25 6.13
CA ASP A 176 -5.60 13.06 5.04
C ASP A 176 -5.13 11.60 4.93
N TYR A 177 -5.66 10.69 5.76
CA TYR A 177 -5.25 9.29 5.81
C TYR A 177 -6.22 8.38 5.07
N TYR A 178 -5.66 7.46 4.28
CA TYR A 178 -6.43 6.39 3.65
C TYR A 178 -6.65 5.23 4.62
N THR A 179 -7.69 4.43 4.36
CA THR A 179 -7.98 3.24 5.17
C THR A 179 -8.43 2.06 4.32
N MET A 180 -7.95 0.87 4.66
CA MET A 180 -8.48 -0.40 4.19
C MET A 180 -9.82 -0.68 4.89
N TYR A 181 -10.92 -0.26 4.27
CA TYR A 181 -12.27 -0.47 4.81
C TYR A 181 -13.28 -0.75 3.69
N ASP A 182 -13.65 -2.03 3.56
CA ASP A 182 -14.61 -2.48 2.55
C ASP A 182 -15.38 -3.71 3.04
N PRO A 183 -16.34 -3.55 3.98
CA PRO A 183 -17.06 -4.68 4.56
C PRO A 183 -17.85 -5.51 3.53
N GLU A 184 -18.19 -4.92 2.38
CA GLU A 184 -18.87 -5.61 1.25
C GLU A 184 -17.99 -6.67 0.59
N SER A 185 -16.66 -6.54 0.68
CA SER A 185 -15.70 -7.51 0.14
C SER A 185 -15.72 -8.86 0.84
N GLY A 186 -16.24 -8.93 2.08
CA GLY A 186 -16.14 -10.07 2.98
C GLY A 186 -15.23 -9.83 4.19
N PHE A 187 -14.30 -8.87 4.10
CA PHE A 187 -13.49 -8.37 5.22
C PHE A 187 -14.31 -7.46 6.16
N LYS A 188 -15.25 -8.06 6.87
CA LYS A 188 -16.30 -7.39 7.66
C LYS A 188 -16.16 -7.53 9.17
N ASN A 189 -15.04 -8.07 9.68
CA ASN A 189 -14.86 -8.26 11.11
C ASN A 189 -14.70 -6.91 11.83
N PRO A 190 -15.65 -6.49 12.68
CA PRO A 190 -15.63 -5.16 13.30
C PRO A 190 -14.48 -4.96 14.28
N LYS A 191 -13.83 -6.04 14.75
CA LYS A 191 -12.62 -5.95 15.59
C LYS A 191 -11.42 -5.42 14.81
N TYR A 192 -11.31 -5.77 13.53
CA TYR A 192 -10.22 -5.34 12.65
C TYR A 192 -10.61 -4.09 11.85
N TYR A 193 -11.88 -4.03 11.44
CA TYR A 193 -12.44 -2.95 10.63
C TYR A 193 -13.63 -2.33 11.38
N PRO A 194 -13.39 -1.61 12.49
CA PRO A 194 -14.43 -0.75 13.03
C PRO A 194 -14.82 0.30 11.99
N THR A 195 -16.01 0.90 12.12
CA THR A 195 -16.37 2.07 11.32
C THR A 195 -15.24 3.11 11.44
N PRO A 196 -14.65 3.57 10.33
CA PRO A 196 -13.55 4.53 10.38
C PRO A 196 -14.01 5.83 11.05
N ALA A 197 -13.06 6.56 11.65
CA ALA A 197 -13.36 7.86 12.26
C ALA A 197 -13.99 8.81 11.24
N ASP A 198 -15.02 9.55 11.66
CA ASP A 198 -15.84 10.42 10.79
C ASP A 198 -15.04 11.49 10.02
N VAL A 199 -13.83 11.82 10.51
CA VAL A 199 -12.93 12.75 9.83
C VAL A 199 -12.32 12.18 8.55
N ILE A 200 -12.30 10.85 8.38
CA ILE A 200 -11.74 10.17 7.20
C ILE A 200 -12.82 10.13 6.11
N PRO A 201 -12.61 10.80 4.96
CA PRO A 201 -13.58 10.79 3.87
C PRO A 201 -13.75 9.40 3.24
N THR A 202 -14.97 9.05 2.84
CA THR A 202 -15.27 7.75 2.23
C THR A 202 -14.57 7.51 0.89
N ASN A 203 -14.15 8.57 0.17
CA ASN A 203 -13.35 8.45 -1.05
C ASN A 203 -11.87 8.07 -0.76
N GLN A 204 -11.45 8.05 0.50
CA GLN A 204 -10.15 7.53 0.96
C GLN A 204 -10.25 6.08 1.48
N TYR A 205 -11.41 5.45 1.33
CA TYR A 205 -11.58 4.04 1.67
C TYR A 205 -11.12 3.17 0.50
N LEU A 206 -10.11 2.35 0.74
CA LEU A 206 -9.68 1.33 -0.20
C LEU A 206 -10.75 0.24 -0.31
N LYS A 207 -10.80 -0.37 -1.49
CA LYS A 207 -11.66 -1.51 -1.80
C LYS A 207 -10.87 -2.82 -1.75
N ALA A 208 -11.55 -3.94 -1.64
CA ALA A 208 -10.88 -5.23 -1.57
C ALA A 208 -11.54 -6.29 -2.49
N VAL A 209 -10.76 -7.29 -2.85
CA VAL A 209 -11.27 -8.56 -3.39
C VAL A 209 -10.77 -9.69 -2.51
N GLU A 210 -11.68 -10.39 -1.86
CA GLU A 210 -11.41 -11.63 -1.12
C GLU A 210 -11.60 -12.83 -2.06
N TYR A 211 -10.51 -13.53 -2.37
CA TYR A 211 -10.54 -14.86 -3.01
C TYR A 211 -10.20 -15.98 -2.01
N GLY A 212 -9.71 -15.59 -0.83
CA GLY A 212 -9.35 -16.45 0.28
C GLY A 212 -10.53 -16.91 1.13
N GLN A 213 -10.21 -17.39 2.33
CA GLN A 213 -11.18 -17.56 3.41
C GLN A 213 -10.77 -16.71 4.61
N GLY A 214 -11.63 -15.78 5.01
CA GLY A 214 -11.48 -15.02 6.23
C GLY A 214 -12.67 -14.09 6.47
N ASN A 215 -12.61 -13.32 7.56
CA ASN A 215 -13.43 -12.11 7.70
C ASN A 215 -12.57 -10.88 7.99
N ALA A 216 -11.24 -11.05 7.88
CA ALA A 216 -10.25 -9.98 7.91
C ALA A 216 -9.00 -10.39 7.13
N TRP A 217 -8.24 -9.40 6.66
CA TRP A 217 -7.02 -9.64 5.92
C TRP A 217 -5.90 -10.09 6.89
N PRO A 218 -5.31 -11.29 6.72
CA PRO A 218 -4.41 -11.89 7.70
C PRO A 218 -2.97 -11.35 7.59
N LEU A 219 -2.81 -10.03 7.48
CA LEU A 219 -1.50 -9.38 7.44
C LEU A 219 -0.67 -9.83 8.64
N SER A 220 0.47 -10.47 8.40
CA SER A 220 1.28 -11.05 9.48
C SER A 220 1.77 -9.98 10.46
N VAL A 221 1.76 -10.28 11.77
CA VAL A 221 2.45 -9.47 12.80
C VAL A 221 3.92 -9.81 12.91
N THR A 222 4.33 -11.00 12.48
CA THR A 222 5.68 -11.53 12.74
C THR A 222 6.60 -11.27 11.56
N SER A 223 6.13 -11.57 10.34
CA SER A 223 6.97 -11.63 9.14
C SER A 223 6.18 -11.35 7.85
N PRO A 224 5.58 -10.16 7.70
CA PRO A 224 4.86 -9.82 6.46
C PRO A 224 5.81 -9.79 5.26
N GLY A 225 5.37 -10.38 4.15
CA GLY A 225 5.96 -10.15 2.82
C GLY A 225 5.01 -9.21 2.10
N PHE A 226 5.23 -7.91 2.22
CA PHE A 226 4.26 -6.87 1.86
C PHE A 226 4.71 -6.19 0.57
N PHE A 227 3.77 -5.88 -0.33
CA PHE A 227 4.12 -5.21 -1.59
C PHE A 227 2.97 -4.37 -2.13
N ILE A 228 3.35 -3.40 -2.95
CA ILE A 228 2.43 -2.61 -3.77
C ILE A 228 2.66 -2.93 -5.24
N PHE A 229 1.59 -2.96 -6.02
CA PHE A 229 1.65 -3.27 -7.44
C PHE A 229 0.58 -2.50 -8.20
N GLN A 230 0.81 -2.31 -9.49
CA GLN A 230 -0.13 -1.64 -10.39
C GLN A 230 -0.61 -2.61 -11.46
N THR A 231 -1.92 -2.83 -11.55
CA THR A 231 -2.45 -3.68 -12.63
C THR A 231 -2.40 -2.96 -13.97
N LYS A 232 -1.88 -3.64 -15.00
CA LYS A 232 -1.72 -3.09 -16.35
C LYS A 232 -2.86 -3.57 -17.24
N ASN A 233 -3.52 -2.63 -17.96
CA ASN A 233 -4.62 -2.91 -18.90
C ASN A 233 -5.85 -3.61 -18.31
N THR A 234 -6.00 -3.64 -16.97
CA THR A 234 -7.14 -4.20 -16.26
C THR A 234 -7.29 -3.49 -14.91
N THR A 235 -8.48 -3.55 -14.31
CA THR A 235 -8.68 -3.05 -12.94
C THR A 235 -8.24 -4.09 -11.91
N PRO A 236 -7.83 -3.70 -10.69
CA PRO A 236 -7.50 -4.65 -9.64
C PRO A 236 -8.65 -5.62 -9.33
N ALA A 237 -9.89 -5.12 -9.36
CA ALA A 237 -11.08 -5.91 -9.13
C ALA A 237 -11.29 -6.97 -10.24
N THR A 238 -11.19 -6.59 -11.51
CA THR A 238 -11.31 -7.53 -12.64
C THR A 238 -10.22 -8.57 -12.59
N PHE A 239 -8.97 -8.16 -12.36
CA PHE A 239 -7.82 -9.05 -12.28
C PHE A 239 -7.97 -10.10 -11.16
N ALA A 240 -8.36 -9.67 -9.95
CA ALA A 240 -8.47 -10.55 -8.80
C ALA A 240 -9.71 -11.46 -8.80
N ASN A 241 -10.77 -11.10 -9.54
CA ASN A 241 -11.96 -11.94 -9.70
C ASN A 241 -11.84 -12.94 -10.86
N ASP A 242 -10.83 -12.82 -11.71
CA ASP A 242 -10.59 -13.75 -12.80
C ASP A 242 -9.94 -15.04 -12.26
N ALA A 243 -10.70 -16.13 -12.31
CA ALA A 243 -10.28 -17.44 -11.82
C ALA A 243 -9.03 -17.99 -12.53
N SER A 244 -8.70 -17.51 -13.74
CA SER A 244 -7.46 -17.90 -14.44
C SER A 244 -6.20 -17.32 -13.80
N ASN A 245 -6.33 -16.25 -13.01
CA ASN A 245 -5.23 -15.66 -12.23
C ASN A 245 -5.09 -16.31 -10.84
N ILE A 246 -6.02 -17.18 -10.44
CA ILE A 246 -5.97 -17.88 -9.16
C ILE A 246 -5.21 -19.20 -9.29
N THR A 247 -4.32 -19.45 -8.34
CA THR A 247 -3.60 -20.72 -8.21
C THR A 247 -3.50 -21.14 -6.75
N TYR A 248 -2.79 -22.24 -6.48
CA TYR A 248 -2.66 -22.84 -5.16
C TYR A 248 -1.23 -23.31 -4.96
N ALA A 249 -0.73 -23.24 -3.72
CA ALA A 249 0.59 -23.76 -3.41
C ALA A 249 0.68 -25.27 -3.70
N PRO A 250 1.85 -25.79 -4.16
CA PRO A 250 2.02 -27.19 -4.52
C PRO A 250 1.51 -28.16 -3.45
N GLY A 251 0.72 -29.15 -3.85
CA GLY A 251 0.19 -30.18 -2.94
C GLY A 251 -0.88 -29.68 -1.95
N LYS A 252 -1.35 -28.43 -2.04
CA LYS A 252 -2.48 -27.94 -1.24
C LYS A 252 -3.82 -28.27 -1.92
N ALA A 253 -4.85 -28.38 -1.09
CA ALA A 253 -6.21 -28.56 -1.57
C ALA A 253 -6.70 -27.31 -2.33
N LEU A 254 -7.35 -27.54 -3.47
CA LEU A 254 -7.87 -26.49 -4.36
C LEU A 254 -9.16 -25.91 -3.77
N ASN A 255 -9.02 -25.06 -2.76
CA ASN A 255 -10.14 -24.41 -2.06
C ASN A 255 -9.77 -22.99 -1.65
N LYS A 256 -10.76 -22.21 -1.22
CA LYS A 256 -10.58 -20.80 -0.85
C LYS A 256 -9.49 -20.56 0.20
N ILE A 257 -9.21 -21.50 1.10
CA ILE A 257 -8.18 -21.33 2.14
C ILE A 257 -6.79 -21.19 1.52
N ASN A 258 -6.52 -21.94 0.45
CA ASN A 258 -5.20 -22.01 -0.18
C ASN A 258 -5.12 -21.20 -1.49
N ALA A 259 -6.19 -20.47 -1.84
CA ALA A 259 -6.23 -19.67 -3.06
C ALA A 259 -5.26 -18.48 -2.95
N VAL A 260 -4.42 -18.33 -3.96
CA VAL A 260 -3.52 -17.19 -4.13
C VAL A 260 -3.71 -16.59 -5.51
N LEU A 261 -3.57 -15.28 -5.61
CA LEU A 261 -3.57 -14.56 -6.89
C LEU A 261 -2.13 -14.48 -7.43
N LYS A 262 -1.93 -14.89 -8.67
CA LYS A 262 -0.64 -14.79 -9.36
C LYS A 262 -0.39 -13.35 -9.81
N VAL A 263 0.34 -12.56 -9.02
CA VAL A 263 0.69 -11.18 -9.41
C VAL A 263 2.00 -11.19 -10.20
N PRO A 264 2.04 -10.71 -11.46
CA PRO A 264 3.28 -10.63 -12.22
C PRO A 264 4.33 -9.78 -11.49
N THR A 265 5.57 -10.25 -11.48
CA THR A 265 6.68 -9.55 -10.80
C THR A 265 6.88 -8.15 -11.37
N ASP A 266 6.81 -8.01 -12.70
CA ASP A 266 6.94 -6.71 -13.41
C ASP A 266 5.79 -5.72 -13.15
N TRP A 267 4.78 -6.08 -12.35
CA TRP A 267 3.71 -5.18 -11.92
C TRP A 267 3.97 -4.62 -10.52
N ILE A 268 4.88 -5.22 -9.77
CA ILE A 268 5.26 -4.76 -8.44
C ILE A 268 6.01 -3.44 -8.59
N ILE A 269 5.58 -2.44 -7.84
CA ILE A 269 6.26 -1.16 -7.75
C ILE A 269 7.34 -1.25 -6.66
N ASP A 270 6.99 -1.83 -5.50
CA ASP A 270 7.89 -1.96 -4.37
C ASP A 270 7.44 -3.09 -3.43
N GLY A 271 8.39 -3.73 -2.75
CA GLY A 271 8.17 -4.86 -1.87
C GLY A 271 9.13 -4.89 -0.69
N VAL A 272 8.65 -5.37 0.46
CA VAL A 272 9.42 -5.49 1.70
C VAL A 272 9.26 -6.88 2.28
N GLU A 273 10.37 -7.63 2.34
CA GLU A 273 10.46 -8.90 3.06
C GLU A 273 10.83 -8.66 4.53
N VAL A 274 9.91 -9.00 5.42
CA VAL A 274 10.14 -8.88 6.87
C VAL A 274 10.24 -10.24 7.52
N TYR A 275 11.27 -10.42 8.36
CA TYR A 275 11.42 -11.56 9.26
C TYR A 275 11.21 -11.15 10.72
N GLU A 276 10.63 -12.06 11.49
CA GLU A 276 10.64 -11.90 12.93
C GLU A 276 12.04 -12.22 13.47
N LYS A 277 12.60 -11.33 14.28
CA LYS A 277 13.96 -11.47 14.81
C LYS A 277 14.22 -12.82 15.48
N ILE A 278 13.26 -13.35 16.25
CA ILE A 278 13.40 -14.62 16.96
C ILE A 278 13.28 -15.86 16.04
N ASN A 279 12.75 -15.69 14.83
CA ASN A 279 12.53 -16.76 13.86
C ASN A 279 13.36 -16.54 12.57
N GLU A 280 14.40 -15.71 12.63
CA GLU A 280 15.30 -15.43 11.49
C GLU A 280 15.84 -16.75 10.88
N SER A 281 16.39 -17.65 11.70
CA SER A 281 16.99 -18.92 11.24
C SER A 281 15.99 -19.93 10.66
N LYS A 282 14.69 -19.73 10.88
CA LYS A 282 13.61 -20.57 10.34
C LYS A 282 12.93 -19.93 9.13
N SER A 283 13.16 -18.64 8.91
CA SER A 283 12.50 -17.88 7.86
C SER A 283 13.07 -18.22 6.48
N LYS A 284 12.21 -18.19 5.47
CA LYS A 284 12.60 -18.35 4.06
C LYS A 284 12.14 -17.15 3.26
N LYS A 285 12.93 -16.77 2.25
CA LYS A 285 12.56 -15.70 1.30
C LYS A 285 11.33 -16.11 0.51
N ARG A 286 10.48 -15.13 0.24
CA ARG A 286 9.29 -15.29 -0.62
C ARG A 286 9.42 -14.43 -1.87
N PHE A 287 9.94 -13.21 -1.78
CA PHE A 287 10.33 -12.50 -3.00
C PHE A 287 11.57 -13.12 -3.66
N GLY A 288 11.61 -13.08 -5.00
CA GLY A 288 12.84 -13.20 -5.76
C GLY A 288 13.67 -11.91 -5.66
N SER A 289 14.95 -11.99 -6.04
CA SER A 289 15.92 -10.89 -5.89
C SER A 289 15.56 -9.63 -6.69
N ASP A 290 14.78 -9.77 -7.76
CA ASP A 290 14.37 -8.64 -8.59
C ASP A 290 13.43 -7.68 -7.87
N VAL A 291 12.73 -8.16 -6.82
CA VAL A 291 11.84 -7.35 -5.97
C VAL A 291 12.50 -7.08 -4.62
N ASP A 292 13.02 -8.12 -3.97
CA ASP A 292 13.72 -7.97 -2.70
C ASP A 292 14.74 -9.12 -2.52
N ALA A 293 16.02 -8.78 -2.66
CA ALA A 293 17.16 -9.68 -2.50
C ALA A 293 17.50 -9.97 -1.03
N GLY A 294 16.90 -9.28 -0.07
CA GLY A 294 17.21 -9.39 1.34
C GLY A 294 15.98 -9.54 2.22
N TYR A 295 16.13 -9.12 3.47
CA TYR A 295 15.05 -9.03 4.45
C TYR A 295 15.43 -8.03 5.53
N VAL A 296 14.42 -7.45 6.17
CA VAL A 296 14.55 -6.65 7.39
C VAL A 296 13.97 -7.42 8.57
N LYS A 297 14.56 -7.21 9.75
CA LYS A 297 14.10 -7.84 10.99
C LYS A 297 13.17 -6.93 11.75
N GLN A 298 12.18 -7.51 12.43
CA GLN A 298 11.34 -6.80 13.38
C GLN A 298 11.11 -7.60 14.67
N THR A 299 10.78 -6.86 15.73
CA THR A 299 10.39 -7.37 17.04
C THR A 299 8.91 -7.08 17.27
N ILE A 300 8.13 -8.11 17.57
CA ILE A 300 6.68 -7.97 17.77
C ILE A 300 6.34 -7.31 19.12
N LYS A 301 5.11 -6.79 19.24
CA LYS A 301 4.49 -6.27 20.48
C LYS A 301 5.04 -4.96 21.03
N LEU A 302 6.09 -4.38 20.45
CA LEU A 302 6.75 -3.18 21.01
C LEU A 302 6.34 -1.86 20.35
N GLY A 303 5.41 -1.90 19.39
CA GLY A 303 5.04 -0.73 18.58
C GLY A 303 6.13 -0.32 17.58
N HIS A 304 7.05 -1.24 17.26
CA HIS A 304 8.14 -1.02 16.31
C HIS A 304 7.65 -1.10 14.86
N SER A 305 8.36 -0.44 13.96
CA SER A 305 8.11 -0.49 12.52
C SER A 305 9.37 -0.90 11.77
N VAL A 306 9.22 -1.26 10.49
CA VAL A 306 10.34 -1.31 9.56
C VAL A 306 10.36 0.00 8.79
N TYR A 307 11.49 0.71 8.82
CA TYR A 307 11.64 2.07 8.31
C TYR A 307 12.78 2.12 7.30
N ARG A 308 12.52 2.75 6.15
CA ARG A 308 13.48 2.82 5.05
C ARG A 308 14.61 3.78 5.38
N ASN A 309 15.85 3.38 5.11
CA ASN A 309 17.07 4.16 5.33
C ASN A 309 17.11 5.35 4.38
N VAL A 310 17.72 6.45 4.82
CA VAL A 310 17.96 7.62 3.97
C VAL A 310 19.13 7.35 3.01
N ASP A 311 18.93 7.63 1.72
CA ASP A 311 20.02 7.81 0.77
C ASP A 311 20.66 9.18 1.04
N ALA A 312 21.75 9.17 1.82
CA ALA A 312 22.44 10.39 2.21
C ALA A 312 23.01 11.16 1.01
N GLU A 313 23.46 10.46 -0.03
CA GLU A 313 24.09 11.08 -1.19
C GLU A 313 23.03 11.77 -2.05
N ALA A 314 21.96 11.04 -2.42
CA ALA A 314 20.86 11.60 -3.20
C ALA A 314 20.15 12.73 -2.45
N THR A 315 19.93 12.57 -1.14
CA THR A 315 19.35 13.60 -0.29
C THR A 315 20.19 14.89 -0.29
N LYS A 316 21.53 14.80 -0.14
CA LYS A 316 22.42 15.98 -0.13
C LYS A 316 22.55 16.66 -1.49
N LYS A 317 22.35 15.92 -2.59
CA LYS A 317 22.37 16.47 -3.96
C LYS A 317 21.20 17.41 -4.26
N ILE A 318 20.11 17.35 -3.49
CA ILE A 318 18.99 18.28 -3.66
C ILE A 318 19.42 19.69 -3.25
N GLU A 319 19.21 20.66 -4.14
CA GLU A 319 19.58 22.06 -3.91
C GLU A 319 18.95 22.62 -2.63
N GLY A 320 19.76 23.29 -1.80
CA GLY A 320 19.34 23.90 -0.53
C GLY A 320 19.00 22.90 0.58
N ASN A 321 19.19 21.60 0.37
CA ASN A 321 18.75 20.57 1.31
C ASN A 321 19.72 20.37 2.48
N THR A 322 21.04 20.45 2.22
CA THR A 322 22.09 20.19 3.24
C THR A 322 21.94 21.04 4.49
N ALA A 323 21.54 22.31 4.37
CA ALA A 323 21.34 23.21 5.51
C ALA A 323 20.12 22.86 6.38
N LYS A 324 19.24 21.98 5.89
CA LYS A 324 18.00 21.57 6.56
C LYS A 324 18.09 20.21 7.22
N LEU A 325 19.14 19.45 6.94
CA LEU A 325 19.31 18.10 7.47
C LEU A 325 19.58 18.12 8.97
N VAL A 326 18.79 17.34 9.69
CA VAL A 326 18.95 17.06 11.11
C VAL A 326 19.64 15.71 11.25
N TYR A 327 20.64 15.64 12.12
CA TYR A 327 21.41 14.42 12.40
C TYR A 327 21.15 13.94 13.84
N ASN A 328 21.77 12.82 14.21
CA ASN A 328 21.63 12.13 15.50
C ASN A 328 20.30 11.38 15.62
N TYR A 329 19.92 10.68 14.57
CA TYR A 329 18.77 9.77 14.57
C TYR A 329 18.82 8.79 15.75
N LYS A 330 17.71 8.64 16.49
CA LYS A 330 17.66 7.89 17.78
C LYS A 330 16.76 6.66 17.77
N TYR A 331 15.93 6.50 16.74
CA TYR A 331 14.88 5.49 16.74
C TYR A 331 15.30 4.15 16.13
N GLY A 332 16.49 4.06 15.52
CA GLY A 332 16.97 2.84 14.90
C GLY A 332 18.41 2.96 14.44
N THR A 333 18.77 2.18 13.43
CA THR A 333 20.14 2.10 12.89
C THR A 333 20.19 2.55 11.43
N ASP A 334 19.72 3.77 11.15
CA ASP A 334 19.91 4.37 9.83
C ASP A 334 21.41 4.66 9.60
N PRO A 335 22.05 4.08 8.57
CA PRO A 335 23.48 4.23 8.33
C PRO A 335 23.90 5.66 7.96
N SER A 336 22.98 6.50 7.47
CA SER A 336 23.26 7.90 7.13
C SER A 336 23.43 8.80 8.36
N GLY A 337 22.87 8.41 9.51
CA GLY A 337 22.74 9.22 10.72
C GLY A 337 21.77 10.41 10.61
N ILE A 338 21.11 10.59 9.46
CA ILE A 338 20.11 11.64 9.21
C ILE A 338 18.79 11.23 9.87
N ASP A 339 18.22 12.15 10.64
CA ASP A 339 16.85 12.01 11.14
C ASP A 339 15.90 12.56 10.06
N ALA A 340 15.33 11.66 9.25
CA ALA A 340 14.47 12.02 8.14
C ALA A 340 13.23 12.80 8.61
N GLU A 341 12.55 12.35 9.67
CA GLU A 341 11.34 13.00 10.19
C GLU A 341 11.63 14.42 10.68
N ALA A 342 12.70 14.60 11.47
CA ALA A 342 13.12 15.92 11.93
C ALA A 342 13.59 16.82 10.77
N SER A 343 14.28 16.25 9.78
CA SER A 343 14.71 16.97 8.58
C SER A 343 13.53 17.45 7.73
N MET A 344 12.51 16.60 7.53
CA MET A 344 11.27 17.00 6.82
C MET A 344 10.51 18.08 7.57
N LYS A 345 10.43 18.01 8.92
CA LYS A 345 9.88 19.10 9.76
C LYS A 345 10.67 20.42 9.57
N ASN A 346 11.97 20.34 9.25
CA ASN A 346 12.82 21.49 8.91
C ASN A 346 12.78 21.88 7.41
N GLY A 347 11.86 21.29 6.63
CA GLY A 347 11.65 21.59 5.21
C GLY A 347 12.67 20.94 4.26
N ALA A 348 13.39 19.92 4.72
CA ALA A 348 14.22 19.08 3.86
C ALA A 348 13.37 18.15 3.00
N LYS A 349 13.87 17.84 1.81
CA LYS A 349 13.37 16.78 0.93
C LYS A 349 14.23 15.54 1.15
N ILE A 350 13.65 14.39 1.40
CA ILE A 350 14.41 13.18 1.71
C ILE A 350 14.33 12.23 0.52
N VAL A 351 15.45 11.63 0.16
CA VAL A 351 15.49 10.47 -0.73
C VAL A 351 15.81 9.26 0.14
N TYR A 352 14.98 8.24 0.08
CA TYR A 352 15.19 6.97 0.76
C TYR A 352 15.89 5.97 -0.15
N MET A 353 16.65 5.06 0.45
CA MET A 353 17.31 3.96 -0.22
C MET A 353 16.30 3.02 -0.88
N ASP A 354 16.59 2.61 -2.11
CA ASP A 354 15.83 1.59 -2.81
C ASP A 354 16.78 0.79 -3.71
N THR A 355 17.29 -0.32 -3.18
CA THR A 355 18.24 -1.20 -3.86
C THR A 355 17.62 -2.58 -4.14
N ASN A 356 16.29 -2.68 -4.02
CA ASN A 356 15.54 -3.94 -4.01
C ASN A 356 16.16 -4.93 -3.02
N ASN A 357 16.56 -4.46 -1.84
CA ASN A 357 17.18 -5.29 -0.81
C ASN A 357 16.87 -4.76 0.58
N SER A 358 15.87 -5.36 1.24
CA SER A 358 15.42 -4.91 2.56
C SER A 358 16.50 -4.92 3.64
N THR A 359 17.56 -5.72 3.49
CA THR A 359 18.69 -5.72 4.43
C THR A 359 19.50 -4.43 4.37
N SER A 360 19.59 -3.81 3.19
CA SER A 360 20.30 -2.54 2.98
C SER A 360 19.36 -1.35 3.10
N ASP A 361 18.10 -1.55 2.68
CA ASP A 361 17.16 -0.45 2.48
C ASP A 361 16.37 -0.13 3.75
N PHE A 362 16.26 -1.04 4.72
CA PHE A 362 15.45 -0.82 5.92
C PHE A 362 16.20 -1.13 7.21
N HIS A 363 15.71 -0.54 8.29
CA HIS A 363 16.05 -0.93 9.65
C HIS A 363 14.80 -1.08 10.52
N GLU A 364 14.94 -1.75 11.66
CA GLU A 364 13.91 -1.76 12.69
C GLU A 364 13.91 -0.43 13.43
N ARG A 365 12.78 0.28 13.39
CA ARG A 365 12.55 1.51 14.11
C ARG A 365 11.74 1.24 15.38
N LYS A 366 12.20 1.80 16.50
CA LYS A 366 11.64 1.61 17.85
C LYS A 366 10.22 2.15 18.04
N GLN A 367 9.69 2.90 17.08
CA GLN A 367 8.31 3.33 17.07
C GLN A 367 7.87 3.67 15.64
N PHE A 368 6.57 3.57 15.34
CA PHE A 368 6.03 4.09 14.08
C PHE A 368 6.14 5.63 14.01
N SER A 369 6.51 6.22 12.86
CA SER A 369 6.72 7.68 12.73
C SER A 369 5.52 8.53 13.10
N LEU A 370 4.29 8.00 12.99
CA LEU A 370 3.08 8.72 13.42
C LEU A 370 3.00 8.97 14.93
N ARG A 371 3.93 8.42 15.72
CA ARG A 371 4.07 8.67 17.16
C ARG A 371 5.11 9.75 17.48
N ASP A 372 5.78 10.30 16.47
CA ASP A 372 6.79 11.35 16.63
C ASP A 372 6.11 12.70 16.88
N LYS A 373 5.92 13.04 18.16
CA LYS A 373 5.41 14.36 18.58
C LYS A 373 6.40 15.46 18.23
#